data_AF-A0A090QGZ0-F1
#
_entry.id   AF-A0A090QGZ0-F1
#
_cell.length_a   1.000
_cell.length_b   1.000
_cell.length_c   1.000
_cell.angle_alpha   90.00
_cell.angle_beta   90.00
_cell.angle_gamma   90.00
#
_symmetry.space_group_name_H-M   'P 1'
#
loop_
_entity.id
_entity.type
_entity.pdbx_description
1 polymer ?
#
loop_
_entity_poly.entity_id
_entity_poly.type
_entity_poly.pdbx_seq_one_letter_code
_entity_poly.pdbx_strand_id
1 'polypeptide(L)'
;MVLSLWIIWFLYKRESYIHAALWVYLFAYIILIVAFTLLIDADSSFMKMALFYIRRFLIQPILLFILVAGFYFLKTKGNKLV
;
A
#
# COMPACT_ATOMS: atom_id res chain seq x y z
N MET A 1 -7.69 -1.06 4.82
CA MET A 1 -6.36 -1.04 5.48
C MET A 1 -6.26 -1.95 6.72
N VAL A 2 -7.28 -2.04 7.58
CA VAL A 2 -7.20 -2.90 8.80
C VAL A 2 -7.05 -4.39 8.45
N LEU A 3 -7.84 -4.89 7.49
CA LEU A 3 -7.77 -6.26 6.99
C LEU A 3 -6.39 -6.61 6.39
N SER A 4 -5.75 -5.67 5.69
CA SER A 4 -4.44 -5.92 5.09
C SER A 4 -3.33 -6.03 6.13
N LEU A 5 -3.37 -5.20 7.18
CA LEU A 5 -2.43 -5.30 8.30
C LEU A 5 -2.63 -6.61 9.08
N TRP A 6 -3.89 -7.03 9.27
CA TRP A 6 -4.22 -8.32 9.89
C TRP A 6 -3.65 -9.52 9.12
N ILE A 7 -3.76 -9.52 7.80
CA ILE A 7 -3.20 -10.59 6.94
C ILE A 7 -1.66 -10.60 7.03
N ILE A 8 -1.00 -9.44 6.99
CA ILE A 8 0.46 -9.34 7.11
C ILE A 8 0.92 -9.84 8.48
N TRP A 9 0.21 -9.48 9.56
CA TRP A 9 0.49 -9.98 10.90
C TRP A 9 0.35 -11.51 10.98
N PHE A 10 -0.72 -12.06 10.44
CA PHE A 10 -0.96 -13.51 10.40
C PHE A 10 0.16 -14.26 9.64
N LEU A 11 0.63 -13.71 8.51
CA LEU A 11 1.58 -14.37 7.62
C LEU A 11 3.03 -14.36 8.14
N TYR A 12 3.48 -13.26 8.76
CA TYR A 12 4.87 -13.10 9.19
C TYR A 12 5.09 -13.16 10.70
N LYS A 13 4.06 -12.90 11.51
CA LYS A 13 4.08 -12.90 12.99
C LYS A 13 5.28 -12.15 13.62
N ARG A 14 5.84 -11.14 12.93
CA ARG A 14 6.86 -10.23 13.49
C ARG A 14 6.43 -8.79 13.31
N GLU A 15 6.62 -8.00 14.37
CA GLU A 15 6.23 -6.59 14.41
C GLU A 15 7.01 -5.72 13.42
N SER A 16 8.26 -6.09 13.09
CA SER A 16 9.09 -5.37 12.11
C SER A 16 8.43 -5.27 10.73
N TYR A 17 7.76 -6.32 10.26
CA TYR A 17 7.05 -6.30 8.98
C TYR A 17 5.79 -5.42 9.03
N ILE A 18 5.13 -5.32 10.19
CA ILE A 18 3.98 -4.44 10.37
C ILE A 18 4.43 -2.98 10.31
N HIS A 19 5.50 -2.61 11.01
CA HIS A 19 6.04 -1.25 10.95
C HIS A 19 6.47 -0.87 9.53
N ALA A 20 7.15 -1.76 8.82
CA ALA A 20 7.53 -1.53 7.42
C ALA A 20 6.30 -1.37 6.50
N ALA A 21 5.28 -2.23 6.67
CA ALA A 21 4.04 -2.10 5.90
C ALA A 21 3.33 -0.77 6.17
N LEU A 22 3.26 -0.36 7.45
CA LEU A 22 2.62 0.88 7.87
C LEU A 22 3.30 2.09 7.20
N TRP A 23 4.63 2.13 7.18
CA TRP A 23 5.37 3.19 6.49
C TRP A 23 5.08 3.25 4.99
N VAL A 24 5.04 2.10 4.30
CA VAL A 24 4.73 2.04 2.86
C VAL A 24 3.30 2.50 2.59
N TYR A 25 2.34 2.05 3.41
CA TYR A 25 0.94 2.48 3.28
C TYR A 25 0.77 3.98 3.52
N LEU A 26 1.45 4.53 4.53
CA LEU A 26 1.40 5.96 4.86
C LEU A 26 2.02 6.81 3.75
N PHE A 27 3.18 6.40 3.24
CA PHE A 27 3.84 7.09 2.12
C PHE A 27 2.98 7.09 0.86
N ALA A 28 2.42 5.93 0.47
CA ALA A 28 1.50 5.84 -0.66
C ALA A 28 0.27 6.73 -0.44
N TYR A 29 -0.33 6.69 0.75
CA TYR A 29 -1.48 7.53 1.09
C TYR A 29 -1.21 9.03 0.89
N ILE A 30 -0.05 9.52 1.35
CA ILE A 30 0.36 10.92 1.19
C ILE A 30 0.49 11.29 -0.29
N ILE A 31 1.12 10.45 -1.11
CA ILE A 31 1.25 10.72 -2.55
C ILE A 31 -0.12 10.79 -3.21
N LEU A 32 -0.98 9.81 -2.93
CA LEU A 32 -2.30 9.73 -3.55
C LEU A 32 -3.25 10.83 -3.09
N ILE A 33 -3.18 11.29 -1.83
CA ILE A 33 -4.00 12.40 -1.36
C ILE A 33 -3.56 13.73 -1.98
N VAL A 34 -2.25 13.95 -2.14
CA VAL A 34 -1.73 15.13 -2.85
C VAL A 34 -2.21 15.12 -4.30
N ALA A 35 -2.04 13.99 -5.00
CA ALA A 35 -2.58 13.83 -6.35
C ALA A 35 -4.10 14.07 -6.39
N PHE A 36 -4.86 13.52 -5.44
CA PHE A 36 -6.30 13.74 -5.36
C PHE A 36 -6.66 15.22 -5.24
N THR A 37 -5.99 15.97 -4.36
CA THR A 37 -6.23 17.41 -4.17
C THR A 37 -5.91 18.24 -5.42
N LEU A 38 -4.88 17.87 -6.17
CA LEU A 38 -4.53 18.57 -7.42
C LEU A 38 -5.52 18.30 -8.55
N LEU A 39 -6.15 17.12 -8.54
CA LEU A 39 -7.05 16.69 -9.61
C LEU A 39 -8.52 17.05 -9.36
N ILE A 40 -8.89 17.52 -8.17
CA ILE A 40 -10.30 17.70 -7.77
C ILE A 40 -11.04 18.78 -8.58
N ASP A 41 -10.34 19.86 -8.94
CA ASP A 41 -10.91 21.00 -9.67
C ASP A 41 -10.85 20.82 -11.20
N ALA A 42 -10.32 19.70 -11.69
CA ALA A 42 -10.15 19.47 -13.11
C ALA A 42 -11.42 18.86 -13.72
N ASP A 43 -12.11 19.62 -14.58
CA ASP A 43 -13.42 19.24 -15.13
C ASP A 43 -13.38 18.24 -16.30
N SER A 44 -12.18 17.86 -16.73
CA SER A 44 -12.02 16.95 -17.87
C SER A 44 -12.47 15.52 -17.53
N SER A 45 -13.11 14.86 -18.49
CA SER A 45 -13.58 13.47 -18.35
C SER A 45 -12.43 12.51 -17.93
N PHE A 46 -11.22 12.78 -18.43
CA PHE A 46 -10.01 12.04 -18.06
C PHE A 46 -9.64 12.21 -16.58
N MET A 47 -9.75 13.42 -16.04
CA MET A 47 -9.46 13.72 -14.63
C MET A 47 -10.49 13.10 -13.69
N LYS A 48 -11.77 13.09 -14.07
CA LYS A 48 -12.83 12.37 -13.34
C LYS A 48 -12.53 10.86 -13.26
N MET A 49 -12.01 10.29 -14.34
CA MET A 49 -11.56 8.89 -14.37
C MET A 49 -10.35 8.66 -13.47
N ALA A 50 -9.34 9.53 -13.51
CA ALA A 50 -8.17 9.46 -12.64
C ALA A 50 -8.54 9.56 -11.15
N LEU A 51 -9.42 10.49 -10.76
CA LEU A 51 -9.95 10.63 -9.40
C LEU A 51 -10.67 9.36 -8.92
N PHE A 52 -11.34 8.66 -9.83
CA PHE A 52 -12.00 7.40 -9.51
C PHE A 52 -10.99 6.28 -9.23
N TYR A 53 -9.93 6.18 -10.04
CA TYR A 53 -8.86 5.20 -9.82
C TYR A 53 -8.04 5.50 -8.57
N ILE A 54 -7.73 6.77 -8.29
CA ILE A 54 -7.04 7.20 -7.06
C ILE A 54 -7.82 6.74 -5.84
N ARG A 55 -9.14 7.03 -5.77
CA ARG A 55 -10.00 6.59 -4.65
C ARG A 55 -10.02 5.08 -4.49
N ARG A 56 -10.07 4.33 -5.59
CA ARG A 56 -10.04 2.86 -5.55
C ARG A 56 -8.71 2.32 -5.02
N PHE A 57 -7.59 2.92 -5.44
CA PHE A 57 -6.27 2.54 -4.94
C PHE A 57 -6.10 2.84 -3.45
N LEU A 58 -6.66 3.97 -2.97
CA LEU A 58 -6.69 4.35 -1.55
C LEU A 58 -7.47 3.35 -0.68
N ILE A 59 -8.61 2.84 -1.17
CA ILE A 59 -9.50 1.94 -0.42
C ILE A 59 -9.05 0.47 -0.53
N GLN A 60 -8.59 0.05 -1.71
CA GLN A 60 -8.29 -1.35 -2.01
C GLN A 60 -6.92 -1.77 -1.48
N PRO A 61 -6.80 -3.00 -0.94
CA PRO A 61 -5.54 -3.52 -0.43
C PRO A 61 -4.61 -4.03 -1.55
N ILE A 62 -4.49 -3.35 -2.68
CA ILE A 62 -3.61 -3.79 -3.79
C ILE A 62 -2.14 -3.87 -3.36
N LEU A 63 -1.71 -2.89 -2.54
CA LEU A 63 -0.38 -2.88 -1.94
C LEU A 63 -0.10 -4.09 -1.05
N LEU A 64 -1.13 -4.79 -0.55
CA LEU A 64 -0.93 -6.01 0.25
C LEU A 64 -0.23 -7.08 -0.56
N PHE A 65 -0.64 -7.32 -1.81
CA PHE A 65 -0.05 -8.37 -2.63
C PHE A 65 1.43 -8.09 -2.91
N ILE A 66 1.76 -6.82 -3.16
CA ILE A 66 3.14 -6.37 -3.38
C ILE A 66 3.96 -6.53 -2.10
N LEU A 67 3.44 -6.08 -0.95
CA LEU A 67 4.12 -6.18 0.34
C LEU A 67 4.33 -7.63 0.78
N VAL A 68 3.34 -8.50 0.59
CA VAL A 68 3.47 -9.93 0.89
C VAL A 68 4.55 -10.55 0.00
N ALA A 69 4.55 -10.33 -1.31
CA ALA A 69 5.61 -10.84 -2.17
C ALA A 69 6.99 -10.31 -1.79
N GLY A 70 7.09 -9.00 -1.50
CA GLY A 70 8.34 -8.35 -1.07
C GLY A 70 8.87 -8.93 0.24
N PHE A 71 8.03 -9.00 1.28
CA PHE A 71 8.39 -9.54 2.58
C PHE A 71 8.73 -11.04 2.53
N TYR A 72 8.08 -11.81 1.65
CA TYR A 72 8.42 -13.21 1.42
C TYR A 72 9.86 -13.35 0.90
N PHE A 73 10.26 -12.50 -0.05
CA PHE A 73 11.61 -12.49 -0.58
C PHE A 73 12.65 -12.01 0.43
N LEU A 74 12.33 -10.95 1.19
CA LEU A 74 13.17 -10.44 2.29
C LEU A 74 13.40 -11.51 3.36
N LYS A 75 12.35 -12.23 3.78
CA LYS A 75 12.46 -13.35 4.72
C LYS A 75 13.35 -14.46 4.16
N THR A 76 13.16 -14.83 2.89
CA THR A 76 13.92 -15.90 2.24
C THR A 76 15.40 -15.57 2.10
N LYS A 77 15.75 -14.32 1.81
CA LYS A 77 17.16 -13.87 1.74
C LYS A 77 17.79 -13.68 3.13
N GLY A 78 17.05 -13.14 4.10
CA GLY A 78 17.52 -13.01 5.48
C GLY A 78 17.82 -14.36 6.14
N ASN A 79 17.09 -15.42 5.76
CA ASN A 79 17.31 -16.79 6.26
C ASN A 79 18.43 -17.55 5.51
N LYS A 80 19.06 -16.96 4.49
CA LYS A 80 20.23 -17.50 3.80
C LYS A 80 21.55 -16.85 4.24
N LEU A 81 21.48 -15.84 5.11
CA LEU A 81 22.64 -15.10 5.63
C LEU A 81 22.92 -15.40 7.13
N VAL A 82 22.27 -16.42 7.68
CA VAL A 82 22.56 -17.00 9.00
C VAL A 82 22.86 -18.47 8.80
#